data_AF-A0A8H7RFC6-F1
#
_entry.id   AF-A0A8H7RFC6-F1
#
_cell.length_a   1.000
_cell.length_b   1.000
_cell.length_c   1.000
_cell.angle_alpha   90.00
_cell.angle_beta   90.00
_cell.angle_gamma   90.00
#
_symmetry.space_group_name_H-M   'P 1'
#
loop_
_entity.id
_entity.type
_entity.pdbx_description
1 polymer ?
#
loop_
_entity_poly.entity_id
_entity_poly.type
_entity_poly.pdbx_seq_one_letter_code
_entity_poly.pdbx_strand_id
1 'polypeptide(L)'
;LIKGTTEDPQKELLYRQHLKAITKAFEGACLHSKAKTHAMRGAAAQMAEIGGSSEGAIRRAGRWNTRFPMERGYFYLSCANVQPPEELCKKIFKFIDYWRQKLDEGNVEQVSCAADMFLKLLNRLRVVFLQDSVLLRKRYPHHYLWNHPLFQSELYKDFERSVDAAVEITEEPEQLQLQRAVPLVAQHLSDINQQIASRFDAQAQAQQAAQMQVLHPCCLLLLPWNYMSEQAPLQVTLNLGNVSQQQPTQEQTSSQPSQPSLQPF
;
A
#
# COMPACT_ATOMS: atom_id res chain seq x y z
N LEU A 1 12.39 -17.77 12.57
CA LEU A 1 12.51 -17.38 13.99
C LEU A 1 13.91 -16.85 14.25
N ILE A 2 14.04 -15.75 14.99
CA ILE A 2 15.34 -15.25 15.46
C ILE A 2 15.85 -16.24 16.50
N LYS A 3 17.02 -16.83 16.26
CA LYS A 3 17.58 -17.89 17.10
C LYS A 3 18.17 -17.29 18.38
N GLY A 4 18.00 -17.98 19.51
CA GLY A 4 18.30 -17.45 20.84
C GLY A 4 19.79 -17.42 21.19
N THR A 5 20.55 -18.44 20.79
CA THR A 5 21.99 -18.54 21.05
C THR A 5 22.71 -19.22 19.89
N THR A 6 24.04 -19.04 19.80
CA THR A 6 24.91 -19.77 18.87
C THR A 6 25.06 -21.25 19.22
N GLU A 7 24.75 -21.63 20.46
CA GLU A 7 24.94 -23.00 20.99
C GLU A 7 23.80 -23.95 20.61
N ASP A 8 22.56 -23.46 20.56
CA ASP A 8 21.40 -24.25 20.15
C ASP A 8 20.60 -23.51 19.07
N PRO A 9 20.72 -23.92 17.80
CA PRO A 9 20.05 -23.27 16.69
C PRO A 9 18.54 -23.57 16.62
N GLN A 10 18.02 -24.48 17.43
CA GLN A 10 16.59 -24.77 17.56
C GLN A 10 15.95 -24.01 18.73
N LYS A 11 16.76 -23.52 19.68
CA LYS A 11 16.28 -22.75 20.81
C LYS A 11 15.81 -21.36 20.40
N GLU A 12 14.54 -21.09 20.65
CA GLU A 12 13.95 -19.77 20.42
C GLU A 12 14.52 -18.72 21.41
N LEU A 13 14.63 -17.47 20.94
CA LEU A 13 15.02 -16.36 21.80
C LEU A 13 13.94 -16.12 22.86
N LEU A 14 14.31 -16.19 24.14
CA LEU A 14 13.36 -15.97 25.22
C LEU A 14 12.86 -14.52 25.20
N TYR A 15 11.55 -14.33 25.45
CA TYR A 15 10.93 -13.01 25.51
C TYR A 15 11.69 -12.03 26.43
N ARG A 16 12.15 -12.50 27.59
CA ARG A 16 12.93 -11.68 28.55
C ARG A 16 14.25 -11.18 27.95
N GLN A 17 14.93 -12.01 27.16
CA GLN A 17 16.18 -11.62 26.49
C GLN A 17 15.91 -10.56 25.41
N HIS A 18 14.84 -10.75 24.63
CA HIS A 18 14.41 -9.79 23.63
C HIS A 18 14.00 -8.44 24.26
N LEU A 19 13.19 -8.47 25.31
CA LEU A 19 12.77 -7.27 26.05
C LEU A 19 13.96 -6.50 26.62
N LYS A 20 14.95 -7.21 27.18
CA LYS A 20 16.19 -6.61 27.71
C LYS A 20 16.97 -5.90 26.60
N ALA A 21 17.13 -6.54 25.44
CA ALA A 21 17.81 -5.94 24.29
C ALA A 21 17.10 -4.67 23.78
N ILE A 22 15.78 -4.73 23.61
CA ILE A 22 14.98 -3.57 23.18
C ILE A 22 15.05 -2.44 24.21
N THR A 23 14.94 -2.76 25.50
CA THR A 23 14.99 -1.74 26.56
C THR A 23 16.31 -0.99 26.53
N LYS A 24 17.43 -1.71 26.39
CA LYS A 24 18.76 -1.12 26.25
C LYS A 24 18.88 -0.25 24.99
N ALA A 25 18.29 -0.69 23.87
CA ALA A 25 18.27 0.11 22.64
C ALA A 25 17.48 1.42 22.81
N PHE A 26 16.35 1.37 23.52
CA PHE A 26 15.53 2.55 23.82
C PHE A 26 16.29 3.52 24.72
N GLU A 27 16.93 3.03 25.77
CA GLU A 27 17.78 3.83 26.66
C GLU A 27 18.93 4.49 25.88
N GLY A 28 19.61 3.73 25.02
CA GLY A 28 20.70 4.27 24.17
C GLY A 28 20.22 5.32 23.16
N ALA A 29 18.95 5.29 22.77
CA ALA A 29 18.32 6.29 21.92
C ALA A 29 17.62 7.42 22.71
N CYS A 30 17.76 7.44 24.05
CA CYS A 30 17.06 8.36 24.96
C CYS A 30 15.51 8.31 24.85
N LEU A 31 14.95 7.16 24.46
CA LEU A 31 13.51 6.95 24.27
C LEU A 31 12.87 6.30 25.51
N HIS A 32 11.81 6.94 26.01
CA HIS A 32 10.99 6.42 27.10
C HIS A 32 9.67 5.88 26.54
N SER A 33 9.39 4.59 26.80
CA SER A 33 8.12 3.96 26.40
C SER A 33 7.65 2.99 27.47
N LYS A 34 6.35 3.01 27.76
CA LYS A 34 5.67 2.06 28.66
C LYS A 34 5.53 0.67 28.02
N ALA A 35 5.37 0.61 26.70
CA ALA A 35 5.35 -0.64 25.93
C ALA A 35 6.65 -0.75 25.13
N LYS A 36 7.58 -1.62 25.56
CA LYS A 36 8.92 -1.73 24.96
C LYS A 36 8.91 -2.61 23.70
N THR A 37 8.37 -3.82 23.76
CA THR A 37 8.36 -4.82 22.66
C THR A 37 7.37 -4.52 21.54
N HIS A 38 6.40 -3.65 21.78
CA HIS A 38 5.40 -3.21 20.78
C HIS A 38 5.22 -1.69 20.77
N ALA A 39 6.25 -0.94 21.17
CA ALA A 39 6.24 0.51 21.10
C ALA A 39 5.78 0.96 19.70
N MET A 40 4.90 1.95 19.65
CA MET A 40 4.30 2.54 18.44
C MET A 40 3.13 1.80 17.76
N ARG A 41 2.83 0.53 18.07
CA ARG A 41 1.70 -0.15 17.39
C ARG A 41 0.32 0.35 17.84
N GLY A 42 0.11 0.51 19.14
CA GLY A 42 -1.18 0.95 19.69
C GLY A 42 -1.30 2.46 19.90
N ALA A 43 -0.22 3.10 20.34
CA ALA A 43 -0.25 4.52 20.74
C ALA A 43 -0.57 5.47 19.57
N ALA A 44 -0.06 5.21 18.36
CA ALA A 44 -0.35 6.03 17.20
C ALA A 44 -1.81 5.90 16.74
N ALA A 45 -2.35 4.68 16.78
CA ALA A 45 -3.75 4.42 16.44
C ALA A 45 -4.71 5.08 17.46
N GLN A 46 -4.44 4.94 18.75
CA GLN A 46 -5.25 5.56 19.82
C GLN A 46 -5.17 7.10 19.80
N MET A 47 -4.00 7.68 19.57
CA MET A 47 -3.87 9.14 19.46
C MET A 47 -4.58 9.69 18.24
N ALA A 48 -4.57 8.96 17.13
CA ALA A 48 -5.34 9.32 15.94
C ALA A 48 -6.86 9.24 16.22
N GLU A 49 -7.31 8.21 16.94
CA GLU A 49 -8.72 8.04 17.34
C GLU A 49 -9.17 9.17 18.28
N ILE A 50 -8.39 9.46 19.32
CA ILE A 50 -8.62 10.58 20.24
C ILE A 50 -8.61 11.93 19.50
N GLY A 51 -7.77 12.06 18.47
CA GLY A 51 -7.74 13.19 17.55
C GLY A 51 -8.91 13.23 16.54
N GLY A 52 -9.90 12.34 16.67
CA GLY A 52 -11.09 12.30 15.82
C GLY A 52 -10.93 11.58 14.48
N SER A 53 -9.81 10.88 14.26
CA SER A 53 -9.62 10.09 13.04
C SER A 53 -10.53 8.87 13.06
N SER A 54 -11.28 8.64 11.99
CA SER A 54 -12.12 7.44 11.88
C SER A 54 -11.27 6.16 11.84
N GLU A 55 -11.83 5.06 12.33
CA GLU A 55 -11.17 3.75 12.32
C GLU A 55 -10.70 3.37 10.91
N GLY A 56 -11.49 3.68 9.88
CA GLY A 56 -11.10 3.48 8.49
C GLY A 56 -9.85 4.26 8.08
N ALA A 57 -9.69 5.51 8.56
CA ALA A 57 -8.50 6.31 8.30
C ALA A 57 -7.27 5.77 9.05
N ILE A 58 -7.45 5.33 10.30
CA ILE A 58 -6.39 4.72 11.11
C ILE A 58 -5.91 3.41 10.48
N ARG A 59 -6.82 2.54 10.07
CA ARG A 59 -6.50 1.27 9.38
C ARG A 59 -5.77 1.51 8.05
N ARG A 60 -6.11 2.57 7.31
CA ARG A 60 -5.39 2.96 6.07
C ARG A 60 -3.99 3.51 6.38
N ALA A 61 -3.86 4.39 7.37
CA ALA A 61 -2.59 4.97 7.79
C ALA A 61 -1.62 3.94 8.38
N GLY A 62 -2.14 3.01 9.19
CA GLY A 62 -1.41 1.87 9.75
C GLY A 62 -1.10 0.77 8.73
N ARG A 63 -1.56 0.91 7.48
CA ARG A 63 -1.40 -0.05 6.38
C ARG A 63 -2.00 -1.43 6.69
N TRP A 64 -3.07 -1.49 7.48
CA TRP A 64 -3.73 -2.73 7.90
C TRP A 64 -4.78 -3.22 6.89
N ASN A 65 -5.36 -2.32 6.11
CA ASN A 65 -6.39 -2.63 5.11
C ASN A 65 -5.90 -2.50 3.66
N THR A 66 -4.63 -2.19 3.46
CA THR A 66 -4.08 -1.97 2.13
C THR A 66 -3.29 -3.21 1.70
N ARG A 67 -3.80 -3.92 0.68
CA ARG A 67 -2.88 -4.43 -0.36
C ARG A 67 -2.00 -3.25 -0.73
N PHE A 68 -0.68 -3.43 -0.75
CA PHE A 68 0.27 -2.39 -1.14
C PHE A 68 -0.33 -1.57 -2.28
N PRO A 69 -0.72 -0.29 -2.07
CA PRO A 69 -1.11 0.55 -3.17
C PRO A 69 0.19 0.77 -3.91
N MET A 70 0.37 0.06 -5.01
CA MET A 70 1.52 0.19 -5.89
C MET A 70 1.71 1.65 -6.35
N GLU A 71 0.66 2.47 -6.22
CA GLU A 71 0.55 3.86 -6.64
C GLU A 71 1.14 4.92 -5.69
N ARG A 72 1.48 4.62 -4.42
CA ARG A 72 1.96 5.64 -3.44
C ARG A 72 3.32 5.34 -2.80
N GLY A 73 4.19 4.58 -3.46
CA GLY A 73 5.40 4.09 -2.82
C GLY A 73 6.58 3.84 -3.74
N TYR A 74 6.75 4.65 -4.78
CA TYR A 74 8.02 4.64 -5.50
C TYR A 74 9.08 5.34 -4.66
N PHE A 75 9.80 4.56 -3.86
CA PHE A 75 11.02 5.04 -3.21
C PHE A 75 12.14 4.87 -4.22
N TYR A 76 12.70 5.98 -4.69
CA TYR A 76 13.89 5.96 -5.51
C TYR A 76 15.11 5.71 -4.62
N LEU A 77 15.72 4.54 -4.77
CA LEU A 77 17.00 4.22 -4.16
C LEU A 77 18.02 4.16 -5.30
N SER A 78 18.87 5.18 -5.42
CA SER A 78 19.89 5.25 -6.47
C SER A 78 20.83 4.03 -6.45
N CYS A 79 21.15 3.52 -5.26
CA CYS A 79 21.92 2.28 -5.09
C CYS A 79 21.19 1.02 -5.61
N ALA A 80 19.85 1.01 -5.64
CA ALA A 80 19.09 -0.14 -6.13
C ALA A 80 19.16 -0.32 -7.65
N ASN A 81 19.58 0.72 -8.38
CA ASN A 81 19.71 0.69 -9.83
C ASN A 81 20.97 -0.04 -10.31
N VAL A 82 21.99 -0.14 -9.45
CA VAL A 82 23.24 -0.83 -9.81
C VAL A 82 23.10 -2.30 -9.44
N GLN A 83 23.09 -3.17 -10.46
CA GLN A 83 23.05 -4.62 -10.22
C GLN A 83 24.43 -5.14 -9.83
N PRO A 84 24.56 -5.86 -8.69
CA PRO A 84 25.81 -6.48 -8.32
C PRO A 84 26.20 -7.59 -9.31
N PRO A 85 27.49 -7.74 -9.64
CA PRO A 85 27.96 -8.82 -10.50
C PRO A 85 27.53 -10.19 -9.98
N GLU A 86 27.16 -11.11 -10.88
CA GLU A 86 26.67 -12.44 -10.51
C GLU A 86 27.71 -13.24 -9.70
N GLU A 87 28.98 -13.12 -10.09
CA GLU A 87 30.11 -13.73 -9.39
C GLU A 87 30.27 -13.23 -7.95
N LEU A 88 29.87 -11.99 -7.67
CA LEU A 88 29.85 -11.44 -6.33
C LEU A 88 28.64 -11.96 -5.53
N CYS A 89 27.47 -12.03 -6.17
CA CYS A 89 26.25 -12.59 -5.59
C CYS A 89 26.45 -14.05 -5.14
N LYS A 90 27.08 -14.89 -5.96
CA LYS A 90 27.36 -16.32 -5.66
C LYS A 90 28.24 -16.50 -4.42
N LYS A 91 29.07 -15.51 -4.07
CA LYS A 91 29.93 -15.57 -2.86
C LYS A 91 29.13 -15.37 -1.57
N ILE A 92 27.92 -14.83 -1.64
CA ILE A 92 27.01 -14.59 -0.50
C ILE A 92 25.95 -15.68 -0.49
N PHE A 93 25.65 -16.27 0.67
CA PHE A 93 24.73 -17.40 0.79
C PHE A 93 25.00 -18.51 -0.25
N LYS A 94 26.26 -18.97 -0.37
CA LYS A 94 26.74 -19.90 -1.43
C LYS A 94 25.87 -21.14 -1.69
N PHE A 95 25.09 -21.56 -0.71
CA PHE A 95 24.20 -22.72 -0.79
C PHE A 95 22.98 -22.52 -1.70
N ILE A 96 22.54 -21.28 -1.97
CA ILE A 96 21.27 -21.03 -2.67
C ILE A 96 21.30 -21.60 -4.09
N ASP A 97 22.41 -21.45 -4.80
CA ASP A 97 22.50 -21.87 -6.21
C ASP A 97 22.45 -23.40 -6.31
N TYR A 98 23.15 -24.09 -5.40
CA TYR A 98 23.08 -25.54 -5.26
C TYR A 98 21.64 -26.02 -4.96
N TRP A 99 20.95 -25.41 -3.99
CA TRP A 99 19.60 -25.84 -3.62
C TRP A 99 18.55 -25.47 -4.65
N ARG A 100 18.74 -24.36 -5.39
CA ARG A 100 17.88 -24.02 -6.52
C ARG A 100 18.00 -25.04 -7.63
N GLN A 101 19.23 -25.33 -8.06
CA GLN A 101 19.47 -26.35 -9.07
C GLN A 101 18.84 -27.70 -8.67
N LYS A 102 19.05 -28.13 -7.43
CA LYS A 102 18.50 -29.38 -6.92
C LYS A 102 16.96 -29.41 -6.89
N LEU A 103 16.31 -28.26 -6.64
CA LEU A 103 14.87 -28.14 -6.67
C LEU A 103 14.31 -28.14 -8.10
N ASP A 104 15.00 -27.45 -9.03
CA ASP A 104 14.63 -27.37 -10.44
C ASP A 104 14.76 -28.73 -11.15
N GLU A 105 15.78 -29.52 -10.79
CA GLU A 105 15.99 -30.89 -11.28
C GLU A 105 15.03 -31.92 -10.64
N GLY A 106 14.24 -31.54 -9.64
CA GLY A 106 13.38 -32.46 -8.89
C GLY A 106 14.14 -33.44 -7.99
N ASN A 107 15.44 -33.20 -7.76
CA ASN A 107 16.34 -34.04 -6.97
C ASN A 107 16.19 -33.82 -5.46
N VAL A 108 14.97 -33.58 -4.98
CA VAL A 108 14.64 -33.35 -3.56
C VAL A 108 13.66 -34.40 -3.06
N GLU A 109 13.82 -34.83 -1.81
CA GLU A 109 12.92 -35.80 -1.18
C GLU A 109 11.48 -35.28 -1.11
N GLN A 110 11.31 -33.94 -0.95
CA GLN A 110 10.01 -33.28 -0.88
C GLN A 110 10.05 -31.95 -1.62
N VAL A 111 9.13 -31.78 -2.57
CA VAL A 111 8.90 -30.50 -3.23
C VAL A 111 8.08 -29.61 -2.28
N SER A 112 8.60 -28.44 -1.97
CA SER A 112 7.93 -27.48 -1.10
C SER A 112 7.91 -26.09 -1.72
N CYS A 113 6.70 -25.57 -1.95
CA CYS A 113 6.50 -24.18 -2.38
C CYS A 113 7.15 -23.19 -1.41
N ALA A 114 7.17 -23.51 -0.11
CA ALA A 114 7.84 -22.68 0.89
C ALA A 114 9.36 -22.65 0.69
N ALA A 115 9.98 -23.77 0.30
CA ALA A 115 11.41 -23.82 0.02
C ALA A 115 11.77 -23.00 -1.22
N ASP A 116 11.00 -23.13 -2.31
CA ASP A 116 11.18 -22.32 -3.52
C ASP A 116 11.09 -20.81 -3.22
N MET A 117 10.02 -20.39 -2.54
CA MET A 117 9.81 -18.99 -2.18
C MET A 117 10.87 -18.47 -1.21
N PHE A 118 11.35 -19.31 -0.29
CA PHE A 118 12.45 -18.95 0.61
C PHE A 118 13.77 -18.75 -0.14
N LEU A 119 14.11 -19.61 -1.10
CA LEU A 119 15.30 -19.44 -1.94
C LEU A 119 15.18 -18.19 -2.83
N LYS A 120 13.99 -17.90 -3.37
CA LYS A 120 13.71 -16.64 -4.08
C LYS A 120 13.90 -15.42 -3.18
N LEU A 121 13.40 -15.46 -1.95
CA LEU A 121 13.61 -14.42 -0.96
C LEU A 121 15.10 -14.21 -0.68
N LEU A 122 15.83 -15.27 -0.36
CA LEU A 122 17.26 -15.16 -0.05
C LEU A 122 18.06 -14.65 -1.25
N ASN A 123 17.70 -15.05 -2.48
CA ASN A 123 18.35 -14.54 -3.69
C ASN A 123 18.10 -13.03 -3.86
N ARG A 124 16.89 -12.55 -3.57
CA ARG A 124 16.60 -11.11 -3.55
C ARG A 124 17.39 -10.39 -2.46
N LEU A 125 17.51 -10.99 -1.28
CA LEU A 125 18.28 -10.42 -0.17
C LEU A 125 19.78 -10.34 -0.47
N ARG A 126 20.37 -11.24 -1.27
CA ARG A 126 21.77 -11.11 -1.72
C ARG A 126 22.03 -9.77 -2.40
N VAL A 127 21.14 -9.42 -3.33
CA VAL A 127 21.25 -8.19 -4.14
C VAL A 127 21.10 -6.97 -3.24
N VAL A 128 20.03 -6.92 -2.45
CA VAL A 128 19.76 -5.80 -1.53
C VAL A 128 20.91 -5.63 -0.53
N PHE A 129 21.38 -6.73 0.06
CA PHE A 129 22.51 -6.70 1.00
C PHE A 129 23.78 -6.14 0.36
N LEU A 130 24.12 -6.54 -0.88
CA LEU A 130 25.29 -6.01 -1.58
C LEU A 130 25.16 -4.52 -1.86
N GLN A 131 24.00 -4.10 -2.41
CA GLN A 131 23.72 -2.70 -2.69
C GLN A 131 23.83 -1.84 -1.42
N ASP A 132 23.17 -2.26 -0.34
CA ASP A 132 23.17 -1.53 0.92
C ASP A 132 24.53 -1.60 1.64
N SER A 133 25.32 -2.66 1.43
CA SER A 133 26.61 -2.82 2.08
C SER A 133 27.57 -1.67 1.79
N VAL A 134 27.52 -1.09 0.59
CA VAL A 134 28.36 0.06 0.21
C VAL A 134 28.05 1.26 1.10
N LEU A 135 26.75 1.59 1.25
CA LEU A 135 26.29 2.69 2.09
C LEU A 135 26.53 2.41 3.58
N LEU A 136 26.24 1.19 4.03
CA LEU A 136 26.43 0.77 5.42
C LEU A 136 27.91 0.77 5.82
N ARG A 137 28.82 0.42 4.90
CA ARG A 137 30.26 0.45 5.15
C ARG A 137 30.77 1.87 5.32
N LYS A 138 30.29 2.83 4.51
CA LYS A 138 30.58 4.26 4.69
C LYS A 138 30.06 4.78 6.03
N ARG A 139 28.85 4.38 6.42
CA ARG A 139 28.22 4.85 7.66
C ARG A 139 28.83 4.23 8.92
N TYR A 140 29.26 2.97 8.86
CA TYR A 140 29.75 2.20 9.99
C TYR A 140 31.06 1.46 9.64
N PRO A 141 32.17 2.18 9.38
CA PRO A 141 33.40 1.60 8.84
C PRO A 141 34.08 0.59 9.79
N HIS A 142 33.83 0.69 11.09
CA HIS A 142 34.44 -0.18 12.10
C HIS A 142 33.61 -1.44 12.41
N HIS A 143 32.53 -1.70 11.66
CA HIS A 143 31.70 -2.87 11.90
C HIS A 143 32.43 -4.17 11.49
N TYR A 144 32.39 -5.20 12.35
CA TYR A 144 33.12 -6.46 12.17
C TYR A 144 32.81 -7.19 10.86
N LEU A 145 31.61 -6.97 10.31
CA LEU A 145 31.17 -7.51 9.03
C LEU A 145 32.17 -7.21 7.90
N TRP A 146 32.79 -6.03 7.91
CA TRP A 146 33.69 -5.58 6.84
C TRP A 146 35.07 -6.22 6.88
N ASN A 147 35.41 -6.92 7.97
CA ASN A 147 36.63 -7.72 8.07
C ASN A 147 36.58 -8.96 7.16
N HIS A 148 35.40 -9.32 6.64
CA HIS A 148 35.26 -10.47 5.77
C HIS A 148 35.97 -10.25 4.42
N PRO A 149 36.76 -11.22 3.91
CA PRO A 149 37.59 -11.05 2.70
C PRO A 149 36.83 -10.64 1.43
N LEU A 150 35.53 -10.95 1.37
CA LEU A 150 34.65 -10.52 0.27
C LEU A 150 34.71 -9.01 0.04
N PHE A 151 34.71 -8.22 1.11
CA PHE A 151 34.67 -6.75 1.03
C PHE A 151 36.03 -6.13 0.68
N GLN A 152 37.11 -6.94 0.70
CA GLN A 152 38.46 -6.54 0.30
C GLN A 152 38.76 -6.95 -1.16
N SER A 153 37.91 -7.80 -1.76
CA SER A 153 38.09 -8.27 -3.13
C SER A 153 37.94 -7.16 -4.15
N GLU A 154 38.68 -7.25 -5.26
CA GLU A 154 38.64 -6.23 -6.30
C GLU A 154 37.25 -6.13 -6.96
N LEU A 155 36.58 -7.27 -7.16
CA LEU A 155 35.21 -7.33 -7.65
C LEU A 155 34.23 -6.51 -6.80
N TYR A 156 34.41 -6.51 -5.47
CA TYR A 156 33.57 -5.70 -4.59
C TYR A 156 33.91 -4.22 -4.71
N LYS A 157 35.20 -3.86 -4.82
CA LYS A 157 35.63 -2.46 -4.98
C LYS A 157 35.18 -1.85 -6.31
N ASP A 158 35.20 -2.62 -7.40
CA ASP A 158 34.64 -2.21 -8.70
C ASP A 158 33.14 -1.92 -8.58
N PHE A 159 32.41 -2.82 -7.92
CA PHE A 159 30.98 -2.63 -7.67
C PHE A 159 30.72 -1.42 -6.77
N GLU A 160 31.50 -1.23 -5.70
CA GLU A 160 31.41 -0.07 -4.82
C GLU A 160 31.59 1.25 -5.58
N ARG A 161 32.62 1.35 -6.44
CA ARG A 161 32.82 2.52 -7.31
C ARG A 161 31.60 2.80 -8.19
N SER A 162 30.94 1.75 -8.68
CA SER A 162 29.77 1.87 -9.55
C SER A 162 28.54 2.36 -8.77
N VAL A 163 28.33 1.84 -7.56
CA VAL A 163 27.26 2.29 -6.66
C VAL A 163 27.48 3.73 -6.24
N ASP A 164 28.72 4.11 -5.91
CA ASP A 164 29.07 5.46 -5.51
C ASP A 164 28.80 6.48 -6.61
N ALA A 165 29.20 6.16 -7.86
CA ALA A 165 28.87 7.00 -9.01
C ALA A 165 27.35 7.15 -9.18
N ALA A 166 26.57 6.07 -9.03
CA ALA A 166 25.11 6.12 -9.16
C ALA A 166 24.45 6.96 -8.04
N VAL A 167 25.02 6.95 -6.83
CA VAL A 167 24.54 7.76 -5.70
C VAL A 167 24.92 9.24 -5.86
N GLU A 168 26.04 9.56 -6.52
CA GLU A 168 26.40 10.96 -6.80
C GLU A 168 25.53 11.60 -7.89
N ILE A 169 25.05 10.82 -8.87
CA ILE A 169 24.20 11.29 -9.99
C ILE A 169 22.74 11.54 -9.55
N THR A 170 22.43 11.59 -8.25
CA THR A 170 21.04 11.54 -7.72
C THR A 170 20.22 12.81 -8.02
N GLU A 171 19.73 12.93 -9.26
CA GLU A 171 18.44 13.53 -9.54
C GLU A 171 17.38 12.42 -9.49
N GLU A 172 16.35 12.60 -8.66
CA GLU A 172 15.17 11.73 -8.71
C GLU A 172 14.57 11.86 -10.11
N PRO A 173 14.38 10.76 -10.87
CA PRO A 173 13.85 10.86 -12.22
C PRO A 173 12.55 11.68 -12.24
N GLU A 174 12.46 12.70 -13.09
CA GLU A 174 11.28 13.59 -13.16
C GLU A 174 9.96 12.83 -13.28
N GLN A 175 10.01 11.68 -13.96
CA GLN A 175 8.88 10.78 -14.14
C GLN A 175 8.33 10.21 -12.82
N LEU A 176 9.19 9.98 -11.82
CA LEU A 176 8.79 9.56 -10.48
C LEU A 176 8.12 10.71 -9.70
N GLN A 177 8.63 11.93 -9.86
CA GLN A 177 8.00 13.12 -9.27
C GLN A 177 6.61 13.36 -9.86
N LEU A 178 6.49 13.25 -11.18
CA LEU A 178 5.22 13.39 -11.89
C LEU A 178 4.21 12.32 -11.46
N GLN A 179 4.61 11.04 -11.41
CA GLN A 179 3.72 9.96 -10.95
C GLN A 179 3.21 10.16 -9.51
N ARG A 180 4.01 10.77 -8.63
CA ARG A 180 3.59 11.09 -7.26
C ARG A 180 2.66 12.29 -7.19
N ALA A 181 2.83 13.27 -8.09
CA ALA A 181 2.02 14.47 -8.13
C ALA A 181 0.62 14.23 -8.74
N VAL A 182 0.52 13.41 -9.80
CA VAL A 182 -0.74 13.15 -10.53
C VAL A 182 -1.92 12.76 -9.63
N PRO A 183 -1.83 11.78 -8.71
CA PRO A 183 -2.97 11.42 -7.87
C PRO A 183 -3.34 12.51 -6.86
N LEU A 184 -2.39 13.35 -6.43
CA LEU A 184 -2.68 14.49 -5.55
C LEU A 184 -3.41 15.60 -6.31
N VAL A 185 -2.96 15.89 -7.53
CA VAL A 185 -3.63 16.84 -8.42
C VAL A 185 -5.03 16.36 -8.79
N ALA A 186 -5.19 15.08 -9.13
CA ALA A 186 -6.50 14.49 -9.44
C ALA A 186 -7.46 14.56 -8.25
N GLN A 187 -6.97 14.27 -7.04
CA GLN A 187 -7.77 14.39 -5.82
C GLN A 187 -8.19 15.85 -5.58
N HIS A 188 -7.26 16.80 -5.70
CA HIS A 188 -7.56 18.21 -5.50
C HIS A 188 -8.57 18.75 -6.53
N LEU A 189 -8.45 18.35 -7.80
CA LEU A 189 -9.42 18.69 -8.84
C LEU A 189 -10.81 18.09 -8.54
N SER A 190 -10.87 16.85 -8.05
CA SER A 190 -12.15 16.24 -7.65
C SER A 190 -12.78 16.99 -6.47
N ASP A 191 -11.98 17.38 -5.47
CA ASP A 191 -12.46 18.11 -4.30
C ASP A 191 -12.99 19.49 -4.70
N ILE A 192 -12.29 20.19 -5.61
CA ILE A 192 -12.76 21.44 -6.19
C ILE A 192 -14.09 21.23 -6.92
N ASN A 193 -14.20 20.21 -7.76
CA ASN A 193 -15.44 19.92 -8.49
C ASN A 193 -16.61 19.62 -7.55
N GLN A 194 -16.38 18.88 -6.47
CA GLN A 194 -17.41 18.60 -5.46
C GLN A 194 -17.81 19.86 -4.68
N GLN A 195 -16.84 20.71 -4.31
CA GLN A 195 -17.14 21.99 -3.65
C GLN A 195 -17.96 22.90 -4.56
N ILE A 196 -17.60 22.99 -5.85
CA ILE A 196 -18.36 23.76 -6.85
C ILE A 196 -19.79 23.22 -6.95
N ALA A 197 -19.96 21.90 -7.13
CA ALA A 197 -21.29 21.28 -7.21
C ALA A 197 -22.14 21.60 -5.96
N SER A 198 -21.56 21.45 -4.76
CA SER A 198 -22.27 21.73 -3.50
C SER A 198 -22.70 23.19 -3.34
N ARG A 199 -21.90 24.15 -3.84
CA ARG A 199 -22.26 25.58 -3.82
C ARG A 199 -23.39 25.87 -4.79
N PHE A 200 -23.39 25.25 -5.97
CA PHE A 200 -24.49 25.37 -6.91
C PHE A 200 -25.79 24.80 -6.33
N ASP A 201 -25.75 23.63 -5.70
CA ASP A 201 -26.93 23.03 -5.05
C ASP A 201 -27.47 23.91 -3.91
N ALA A 202 -26.58 24.44 -3.06
CA ALA A 202 -26.96 25.35 -1.98
C ALA A 202 -27.59 26.65 -2.52
N GLN A 203 -27.06 27.19 -3.61
CA GLN A 203 -27.61 28.38 -4.25
C GLN A 203 -28.98 28.09 -4.90
N ALA A 204 -29.15 26.94 -5.55
CA ALA A 204 -30.43 26.51 -6.11
C ALA A 204 -31.51 26.34 -5.02
N GLN A 205 -31.15 25.72 -3.89
CA GLN A 205 -32.05 25.59 -2.74
C GLN A 205 -32.41 26.94 -2.12
N ALA A 206 -31.44 27.85 -1.97
CA ALA A 206 -31.69 29.21 -1.48
C ALA A 206 -32.62 30.01 -2.41
N GLN A 207 -32.48 29.85 -3.74
CA GLN A 207 -33.37 30.45 -4.73
C GLN A 207 -34.79 29.89 -4.65
N GLN A 208 -34.95 28.56 -4.52
CA GLN A 208 -36.26 27.92 -4.33
C GLN A 208 -36.92 28.37 -3.02
N ALA A 209 -36.16 28.45 -1.93
CA ALA A 209 -36.65 28.94 -0.64
C ALA A 209 -37.09 30.40 -0.71
N ALA A 210 -36.32 31.26 -1.39
CA ALA A 210 -36.69 32.67 -1.60
C ALA A 210 -37.96 32.81 -2.46
N GLN A 211 -38.13 31.99 -3.51
CA GLN A 211 -39.37 31.98 -4.30
C GLN A 211 -40.58 31.54 -3.48
N MET A 212 -40.45 30.53 -2.63
CA MET A 212 -41.55 30.12 -1.72
C MET A 212 -41.92 31.22 -0.72
N GLN A 213 -40.96 31.97 -0.19
CA GLN A 213 -41.24 33.06 0.74
C GLN A 213 -41.96 34.25 0.08
N VAL A 214 -41.74 34.49 -1.22
CA VAL A 214 -42.49 35.50 -1.98
C VAL A 214 -43.91 35.04 -2.32
N LEU A 215 -44.12 33.73 -2.53
CA LEU A 215 -45.46 33.17 -2.78
C LEU A 215 -46.34 33.15 -1.52
N HIS A 216 -45.75 32.98 -0.34
CA HIS A 216 -46.45 32.82 0.94
C HIS A 216 -47.34 34.02 1.38
N PRO A 217 -46.92 35.30 1.26
CA PRO A 217 -47.79 36.43 1.60
C PRO A 217 -48.89 36.70 0.57
N CYS A 218 -48.78 36.22 -0.69
CA CYS A 218 -49.86 36.33 -1.67
C CYS A 218 -50.98 35.31 -1.44
N CYS A 219 -50.67 34.11 -0.96
CA CYS A 219 -51.69 33.07 -0.74
C CYS A 219 -52.52 33.29 0.55
N LEU A 220 -51.97 34.00 1.56
CA LEU A 220 -52.68 34.25 2.82
C LEU A 220 -53.75 35.36 2.73
N LEU A 221 -53.82 36.11 1.63
CA LEU A 221 -54.84 37.16 1.44
C LEU A 221 -56.01 36.74 0.53
N LEU A 222 -56.08 35.47 0.09
CA LEU A 222 -57.06 35.06 -0.94
C LEU A 222 -57.92 33.82 -0.66
N LEU A 223 -58.02 33.31 0.58
CA LEU A 223 -58.95 32.20 0.86
C LEU A 223 -59.84 32.43 2.11
N PRO A 224 -61.18 32.46 1.96
CA PRO A 224 -62.12 32.39 3.07
C PRO A 224 -62.17 30.99 3.68
N TRP A 225 -62.40 30.96 5.00
CA TRP A 225 -62.62 29.77 5.80
C TRP A 225 -63.92 29.05 5.40
N ASN A 226 -63.82 27.93 4.71
CA ASN A 226 -64.72 26.77 4.81
C ASN A 226 -64.34 25.71 3.77
N TYR A 227 -64.02 24.49 4.21
CA TYR A 227 -64.90 23.32 4.09
C TYR A 227 -64.06 22.05 4.25
N MET A 228 -64.37 21.26 5.28
CA MET A 228 -63.92 19.88 5.41
C MET A 228 -64.46 19.05 4.25
N SER A 229 -63.58 18.38 3.50
CA SER A 229 -63.90 17.12 2.85
C SER A 229 -62.61 16.42 2.43
N GLU A 230 -62.48 15.17 2.86
CA GLU A 230 -61.39 14.24 2.63
C GLU A 230 -61.07 14.07 1.14
N GLN A 231 -59.93 14.58 0.64
CA GLN A 231 -59.25 14.00 -0.54
C GLN A 231 -57.73 14.14 -0.42
N ALA A 232 -57.05 13.03 -0.70
CA ALA A 232 -55.60 12.83 -0.60
C ALA A 232 -54.79 13.82 -1.46
N PRO A 233 -53.56 14.19 -1.07
CA PRO A 233 -52.72 15.05 -1.89
C PRO A 233 -52.30 14.34 -3.18
N LEU A 234 -52.67 14.93 -4.32
CA LEU A 234 -52.28 14.53 -5.67
C LEU A 234 -50.75 14.59 -5.83
N GLN A 235 -50.14 13.46 -6.17
CA GLN A 235 -48.75 13.37 -6.61
C GLN A 235 -48.62 14.00 -8.01
N VAL A 236 -47.92 15.12 -8.12
CA VAL A 236 -47.59 15.74 -9.42
C VAL A 236 -46.25 15.18 -9.89
N THR A 237 -46.29 14.20 -10.80
CA THR A 237 -45.11 13.66 -11.48
C THR A 237 -44.72 14.55 -12.66
N LEU A 238 -43.58 15.23 -12.57
CA LEU A 238 -42.97 15.91 -13.72
C LEU A 238 -42.32 14.88 -14.64
N ASN A 239 -42.93 14.67 -15.81
CA ASN A 239 -42.44 13.75 -16.83
C ASN A 239 -41.48 14.49 -17.76
N LEU A 240 -40.16 14.37 -17.52
CA LEU A 240 -39.13 14.84 -18.45
C LEU A 240 -38.91 13.76 -19.51
N GLY A 241 -39.18 14.12 -20.77
CA GLY A 241 -39.33 13.21 -21.90
C GLY A 241 -38.15 12.27 -22.14
N ASN A 242 -38.50 11.02 -22.44
CA ASN A 242 -37.62 9.96 -22.90
C ASN A 242 -36.89 10.34 -24.20
N VAL A 243 -35.57 10.32 -24.17
CA VAL A 243 -34.74 10.12 -25.37
C VAL A 243 -34.43 8.63 -25.45
N SER A 244 -34.97 7.99 -26.49
CA SER A 244 -34.88 6.57 -26.80
C SER A 244 -33.45 6.09 -27.00
N GLN A 245 -33.06 4.99 -26.35
CA GLN A 245 -32.09 4.04 -26.89
C GLN A 245 -32.72 2.64 -26.92
N GLN A 246 -32.68 2.07 -28.12
CA GLN A 246 -33.36 0.85 -28.56
C GLN A 246 -32.76 -0.40 -27.90
N GLN A 247 -33.62 -1.38 -27.65
CA GLN A 247 -33.27 -2.76 -27.31
C GLN A 247 -33.63 -3.65 -28.51
N PRO A 248 -32.78 -4.59 -28.96
CA PRO A 248 -33.10 -5.42 -30.13
C PRO A 248 -34.00 -6.60 -29.77
N THR A 249 -34.95 -6.84 -30.68
CA THR A 249 -35.95 -7.89 -30.75
C THR A 249 -35.35 -9.31 -30.73
N GLN A 250 -35.97 -10.21 -29.97
CA GLN A 250 -35.70 -11.65 -30.02
C GLN A 250 -36.31 -12.27 -31.28
N GLU A 251 -35.53 -13.04 -32.03
CA GLU A 251 -36.03 -13.96 -33.06
C GLU A 251 -35.59 -15.38 -32.69
N GLN A 252 -36.56 -16.26 -32.47
CA GLN A 252 -36.35 -17.69 -32.19
C GLN A 252 -35.98 -18.42 -33.47
N THR A 253 -34.83 -19.10 -33.50
CA THR A 253 -34.68 -20.33 -34.29
C THR A 253 -33.92 -21.40 -33.51
N SER A 254 -34.60 -22.54 -33.37
CA SER A 254 -34.13 -23.88 -33.00
C SER A 254 -32.70 -24.22 -33.44
N SER A 255 -31.89 -24.79 -32.54
CA SER A 255 -31.12 -26.05 -32.69
C SER A 255 -30.16 -26.27 -31.51
N GLN A 256 -30.35 -27.36 -30.74
CA GLN A 256 -29.34 -27.94 -29.83
C GLN A 256 -28.21 -28.60 -30.65
N PRO A 257 -26.95 -28.73 -30.17
CA PRO A 257 -26.64 -29.73 -29.13
C PRO A 257 -25.48 -29.44 -28.14
N SER A 258 -25.58 -30.08 -26.98
CA SER A 258 -24.54 -30.74 -26.13
C SER A 258 -23.31 -29.94 -25.61
N GLN A 259 -23.29 -29.70 -24.29
CA GLN A 259 -22.07 -29.53 -23.49
C GLN A 259 -21.72 -30.82 -22.72
N PRO A 260 -20.44 -31.17 -22.55
CA PRO A 260 -20.01 -32.14 -21.53
C PRO A 260 -19.77 -31.43 -20.19
N SER A 261 -20.17 -32.12 -19.12
CA SER A 261 -20.06 -31.72 -17.71
C SER A 261 -18.62 -31.76 -17.20
N LEU A 262 -18.16 -30.69 -16.55
CA LEU A 262 -16.98 -30.71 -15.68
C LEU A 262 -17.44 -30.84 -14.23
N GLN A 263 -17.13 -31.99 -13.61
CA GLN A 263 -17.15 -32.16 -12.17
C GLN A 263 -15.84 -31.64 -11.55
N PRO A 264 -15.87 -31.17 -10.30
CA PRO A 264 -14.68 -30.68 -9.62
C PRO A 264 -13.83 -31.83 -9.05
N PHE A 265 -12.51 -31.69 -9.16
CA PHE A 265 -11.55 -32.25 -8.21
C PHE A 265 -11.16 -31.16 -7.21
#